data_AF-A0A915CJM5-F1
#
_entry.id   AF-A0A915CJM5-F1
#
_cell.length_a   1.000
_cell.length_b   1.000
_cell.length_c   1.000
_cell.angle_alpha   90.00
_cell.angle_beta   90.00
_cell.angle_gamma   90.00
#
_symmetry.space_group_name_H-M   'P 1'
#
loop_
_entity.id
_entity.type
_entity.pdbx_description
1 polymer ?
#
loop_
_entity_poly.entity_id
_entity_poly.type
_entity_poly.pdbx_seq_one_letter_code
_entity_poly.pdbx_strand_id
1 'polypeptide(L)'
;DDVNWEERWRAMFKKVTKEDIQSFVEQYKESGEERKAIKESYVKNKGDVGKIMMDVIGLTYEDEDRVRAIIDEMIEKGELKASKRYVAEPAARREKRRKAGEKEAKEAEEALREIAAKEKHWRFEGSDNETTVG
;
A
#
# COMPACT_ATOMS: atom_id res chain seq x y z
N ASP A 1 27.55 -7.37 -29.19
CA ASP A 1 26.23 -7.92 -28.83
C ASP A 1 25.78 -7.35 -27.50
N ASP A 2 24.80 -6.44 -27.54
CA ASP A 2 24.12 -5.96 -26.34
C ASP A 2 23.15 -7.04 -25.87
N VAL A 3 23.38 -7.57 -24.67
CA VAL A 3 22.47 -8.55 -24.05
C VAL A 3 21.17 -7.82 -23.70
N ASN A 4 20.05 -8.27 -24.30
CA ASN A 4 18.72 -7.79 -23.92
C ASN A 4 18.37 -8.31 -22.51
N TRP A 5 18.71 -7.51 -21.50
CA TRP A 5 18.48 -7.87 -20.10
C TRP A 5 17.00 -7.98 -19.74
N GLU A 6 16.14 -7.24 -20.44
CA GLU A 6 14.69 -7.29 -20.21
C GLU A 6 14.12 -8.66 -20.60
N GLU A 7 14.49 -9.19 -21.75
CA GLU A 7 14.06 -10.52 -22.20
C GLU A 7 14.52 -11.61 -21.24
N ARG A 8 15.78 -11.56 -20.79
CA ARG A 8 16.31 -12.52 -19.82
C ARG A 8 15.58 -12.43 -18.47
N TRP A 9 15.31 -11.23 -17.98
CA TRP A 9 14.56 -11.04 -16.74
C TRP A 9 13.12 -11.56 -16.85
N ARG A 10 12.42 -11.24 -17.94
CA ARG A 10 11.05 -11.71 -18.20
C ARG A 10 10.97 -13.23 -18.41
N ALA A 11 12.03 -13.86 -18.89
CA ALA A 11 12.11 -15.32 -18.97
C ALA A 11 12.27 -15.99 -17.59
N MET A 12 12.87 -15.30 -16.62
CA MET A 12 13.09 -15.83 -15.26
C MET A 12 11.91 -15.54 -14.31
N PHE A 13 11.23 -14.41 -14.46
CA PHE A 13 10.18 -13.97 -13.54
C PHE A 13 8.85 -13.76 -14.26
N LYS A 14 7.79 -14.36 -13.70
CA LYS A 14 6.43 -14.11 -14.19
C LYS A 14 6.07 -12.64 -14.08
N LYS A 15 5.24 -12.16 -15.00
CA LYS A 15 4.63 -10.83 -14.88
C LYS A 15 3.73 -10.83 -13.64
N VAL A 16 4.02 -9.96 -12.68
CA VAL A 16 3.16 -9.72 -11.52
C VAL A 16 1.89 -9.02 -11.99
N THR A 17 0.73 -9.57 -11.63
CA THR A 17 -0.57 -8.96 -11.91
C THR A 17 -1.13 -8.22 -10.70
N LYS A 18 -2.24 -7.51 -10.88
CA LYS A 18 -2.94 -6.86 -9.77
C LYS A 18 -3.49 -7.89 -8.79
N GLU A 19 -3.97 -9.01 -9.32
CA GLU A 19 -4.52 -10.14 -8.56
C GLU A 19 -3.43 -10.84 -7.73
N ASP A 20 -2.22 -10.97 -8.27
CA ASP A 20 -1.06 -11.47 -7.51
C ASP A 20 -0.80 -10.59 -6.27
N ILE A 21 -0.83 -9.27 -6.42
CA ILE A 21 -0.61 -8.32 -5.32
C ILE A 21 -1.75 -8.39 -4.30
N GLN A 22 -3.01 -8.42 -4.76
CA GLN A 22 -4.17 -8.50 -3.87
C GLN A 22 -4.17 -9.79 -3.05
N SER A 23 -3.94 -10.93 -3.71
CA SER A 23 -3.83 -12.23 -3.04
C SER A 23 -2.71 -12.24 -2.00
N PHE A 24 -1.54 -11.67 -2.33
CA PHE A 24 -0.45 -11.54 -1.38
C PHE A 24 -0.84 -10.67 -0.16
N VAL A 25 -1.44 -9.50 -0.37
CA VAL A 25 -1.85 -8.61 0.72
C VAL A 25 -2.89 -9.27 1.61
N GLU A 26 -3.84 -10.01 1.03
CA GLU A 26 -4.87 -10.73 1.78
C GLU A 26 -4.28 -11.86 2.63
N GLN A 27 -3.29 -12.60 2.12
CA GLN A 27 -2.56 -13.62 2.88
C GLN A 27 -1.63 -13.03 3.94
N TYR A 28 -1.05 -11.86 3.67
CA TYR A 28 -0.14 -11.17 4.58
C TYR A 28 -0.90 -10.52 5.74
N LYS A 29 -2.08 -9.96 5.49
CA LYS A 29 -2.91 -9.29 6.50
C LYS A 29 -3.33 -10.29 7.59
N GLU A 30 -3.25 -9.85 8.84
CA GLU A 30 -3.50 -10.63 10.07
C GLU A 30 -2.59 -11.86 10.22
N SER A 31 -1.55 -12.00 9.41
CA SER A 31 -0.57 -13.07 9.53
C SER A 31 0.44 -12.79 10.64
N GLY A 32 1.18 -13.84 11.02
CA GLY A 32 2.35 -13.68 11.89
C GLY A 32 3.44 -12.80 11.28
N GLU A 33 3.53 -12.72 9.96
CA GLU A 33 4.50 -11.86 9.26
C GLU A 33 4.13 -10.38 9.36
N GLU A 34 2.85 -10.04 9.19
CA GLU A 34 2.37 -8.66 9.42
C GLU A 34 2.62 -8.26 10.87
N ARG A 35 2.25 -9.11 11.83
CA ARG A 35 2.48 -8.83 13.25
C ARG A 35 3.96 -8.59 13.55
N LYS A 36 4.85 -9.39 12.97
CA LYS A 36 6.31 -9.22 13.10
C LYS A 36 6.75 -7.89 12.49
N ALA A 37 6.28 -7.53 11.30
CA ALA A 37 6.61 -6.26 10.65
C ALA A 37 6.11 -5.05 11.43
N ILE A 38 4.89 -5.10 12.00
CA ILE A 38 4.36 -4.06 12.90
C ILE A 38 5.28 -3.91 14.11
N LYS A 39 5.69 -5.02 14.73
CA LYS A 39 6.61 -5.02 15.88
C LYS A 39 7.95 -4.37 15.53
N GLU A 40 8.57 -4.79 14.44
CA GLU A 40 9.85 -4.26 13.96
C GLU A 40 9.74 -2.76 13.64
N SER A 41 8.68 -2.35 12.94
CA SER A 41 8.42 -0.96 12.62
C SER A 41 8.16 -0.11 13.87
N TYR A 42 7.42 -0.63 14.85
CA TYR A 42 7.19 0.06 16.12
C TYR A 42 8.51 0.36 16.84
N VAL A 43 9.41 -0.63 16.92
CA VAL A 43 10.73 -0.47 17.54
C VAL A 43 11.57 0.53 16.76
N LYS A 44 11.69 0.35 15.43
CA LYS A 44 12.43 1.24 14.52
C LYS A 44 11.97 2.70 14.64
N ASN A 45 10.66 2.91 14.71
CA ASN A 45 10.04 4.23 14.67
C ASN A 45 9.66 4.78 16.04
N LYS A 46 10.07 4.11 17.13
CA LYS A 46 9.82 4.53 18.53
C LYS A 46 8.33 4.79 18.81
N GLY A 47 7.46 3.92 18.28
CA GLY A 47 6.00 3.98 18.42
C GLY A 47 5.30 5.10 17.65
N ASP A 48 5.92 5.64 16.60
CA ASP A 48 5.27 6.58 15.69
C ASP A 48 4.30 5.87 14.74
N VAL A 49 3.00 5.87 15.08
CA VAL A 49 1.99 5.16 14.28
C VAL A 49 1.96 5.60 12.83
N GLY A 50 2.13 6.90 12.55
CA GLY A 50 2.18 7.38 11.17
C GLY A 50 3.28 6.73 10.33
N LYS A 51 4.46 6.47 10.92
CA LYS A 51 5.53 5.74 10.22
C LYS A 51 5.26 4.25 10.12
N ILE A 52 4.60 3.66 11.11
CA ILE A 52 4.18 2.25 11.06
C ILE A 52 3.22 2.03 9.90
N MET A 53 2.21 2.90 9.74
CA MET A 53 1.25 2.83 8.63
C MET A 53 1.90 2.97 7.25
N MET A 54 3.06 3.63 7.14
CA MET A 54 3.80 3.77 5.88
C MET A 54 4.81 2.63 5.64
N ASP A 55 5.38 2.05 6.70
CA ASP A 55 6.45 1.06 6.63
C ASP A 55 5.92 -0.37 6.38
N VAL A 56 4.70 -0.69 6.83
CA VAL A 56 4.14 -2.06 6.77
C VAL A 56 3.32 -2.25 5.50
N ILE A 57 3.54 -3.37 4.81
CA ILE A 57 2.94 -3.66 3.51
C ILE A 57 1.42 -3.78 3.63
N GLY A 58 0.70 -3.17 2.68
CA GLY A 58 -0.74 -3.37 2.50
C GLY A 58 -1.63 -2.65 3.52
N LEU A 59 -1.06 -1.87 4.44
CA LEU A 59 -1.87 -1.06 5.35
C LEU A 59 -2.48 0.15 4.63
N THR A 60 -3.74 0.40 4.94
CA THR A 60 -4.48 1.59 4.50
C THR A 60 -4.87 2.45 5.70
N TYR A 61 -5.41 3.65 5.45
CA TYR A 61 -5.89 4.50 6.56
C TYR A 61 -7.01 3.84 7.39
N GLU A 62 -7.72 2.87 6.83
CA GLU A 62 -8.80 2.12 7.48
C GLU A 62 -8.26 1.08 8.48
N ASP A 63 -6.99 0.69 8.35
CA ASP A 63 -6.37 -0.33 9.19
C ASP A 63 -5.80 0.21 10.51
N GLU A 64 -5.73 1.53 10.71
CA GLU A 64 -4.99 2.11 11.85
C GLU A 64 -5.52 1.60 13.20
N ASP A 65 -6.83 1.44 13.37
CA ASP A 65 -7.42 0.96 14.62
C ASP A 65 -7.06 -0.51 14.89
N ARG A 66 -7.06 -1.36 13.85
CA ARG A 66 -6.63 -2.77 13.95
C ARG A 66 -5.14 -2.87 14.29
N VAL A 67 -4.30 -2.06 13.63
CA VAL A 67 -2.85 -2.02 13.89
C VAL A 67 -2.56 -1.60 15.33
N ARG A 68 -3.30 -0.62 15.85
CA ARG A 68 -3.21 -0.21 17.26
C ARG A 68 -3.58 -1.34 18.21
N ALA A 69 -4.67 -2.05 17.94
CA ALA A 69 -5.07 -3.19 18.77
C ALA A 69 -3.96 -4.26 18.85
N ILE A 70 -3.28 -4.55 17.73
CA ILE A 70 -2.15 -5.49 17.70
C ILE A 70 -0.96 -4.94 18.52
N ILE A 71 -0.67 -3.63 18.45
CA ILE A 71 0.38 -2.99 19.25
C ILE A 71 0.03 -3.03 20.75
N ASP A 72 -1.21 -2.73 21.10
CA ASP A 72 -1.70 -2.72 22.48
C ASP A 72 -1.62 -4.13 23.08
N GLU A 73 -2.02 -5.16 22.32
CA GLU A 73 -1.86 -6.57 22.70
C GLU A 73 -0.39 -6.95 22.93
N MET A 74 0.51 -6.52 22.05
CA MET A 74 1.96 -6.73 22.23
C MET A 74 2.50 -6.03 23.48
N ILE A 75 2.00 -4.85 23.82
CA ILE A 75 2.40 -4.13 25.03
C ILE A 75 1.88 -4.86 26.26
N GLU A 76 0.63 -5.30 26.26
CA GLU A 76 0.01 -6.05 27.36
C GLU A 76 0.74 -7.36 27.64
N LYS A 77 1.12 -8.09 26.58
CA LYS A 77 1.91 -9.33 26.67
C LYS A 77 3.39 -9.10 27.04
N GLY A 78 3.81 -7.84 27.19
CA GLY A 78 5.21 -7.47 27.52
C GLY A 78 6.19 -7.66 26.36
N GLU A 79 5.70 -7.91 25.14
CA GLU A 79 6.52 -8.04 23.93
C GLU A 79 7.06 -6.71 23.43
N LEU A 80 6.36 -5.62 23.72
CA LEU A 80 6.75 -4.24 23.42
C LEU A 80 6.72 -3.39 24.68
N LYS A 81 7.65 -2.44 24.77
CA LYS A 81 7.57 -1.37 25.78
C LYS A 81 6.69 -0.25 25.26
N ALA A 82 5.75 0.21 26.08
CA ALA A 82 4.94 1.38 25.79
C ALA A 82 5.83 2.62 25.61
N SER A 83 5.75 3.26 24.44
CA SER A 83 6.53 4.46 24.16
C SER A 83 5.70 5.70 24.46
N LYS A 84 6.34 6.77 24.98
CA LYS A 84 5.65 8.03 25.24
C LYS A 84 4.97 8.59 23.98
N ARG A 85 5.59 8.40 22.81
CA ARG A 85 5.07 8.90 21.54
C ARG A 85 3.77 8.21 21.14
N TYR A 86 3.69 6.90 21.35
CA TYR A 86 2.50 6.11 21.07
C TYR A 86 1.38 6.42 22.06
N VAL A 87 1.69 6.36 23.36
CA VAL A 87 0.70 6.52 24.44
C VAL A 87 0.13 7.94 24.49
N ALA A 88 0.96 8.97 24.30
CA ALA A 88 0.56 10.37 24.38
C ALA A 88 0.15 10.97 23.03
N GLU A 89 -0.20 10.13 22.05
CA GLU A 89 -0.59 10.63 20.73
C GLU A 89 -1.96 11.32 20.77
N PRO A 90 -2.06 12.61 20.37
CA PRO A 90 -3.34 13.30 20.34
C PRO A 90 -4.28 12.74 19.27
N ALA A 91 -5.58 12.69 19.56
CA ALA A 91 -6.63 12.30 18.61
C ALA A 91 -6.56 13.10 17.29
N ALA A 92 -6.21 14.38 17.36
CA ALA A 92 -6.05 15.25 16.19
C ALA A 92 -5.00 14.73 15.19
N ARG A 93 -3.94 14.02 15.63
CA ARG A 93 -2.95 13.43 14.73
C ARG A 93 -3.52 12.22 13.98
N ARG A 94 -4.31 11.39 14.68
CA ARG A 94 -5.01 10.24 14.08
C ARG A 94 -6.01 10.73 13.03
N GLU A 95 -6.83 11.70 13.39
CA GLU A 95 -7.81 12.29 12.50
C GLU A 95 -7.17 12.95 11.26
N LYS A 96 -6.03 13.64 11.45
CA LYS A 96 -5.28 14.20 10.32
C LYS A 96 -4.80 13.12 9.36
N ARG A 97 -4.32 11.98 9.86
CA ARG A 97 -3.90 10.85 9.01
C ARG A 97 -5.08 10.25 8.26
N ARG A 98 -6.20 10.02 8.95
CA ARG A 98 -7.43 9.52 8.32
C ARG A 98 -7.88 10.41 7.16
N LYS A 99 -8.00 11.73 7.40
CA LYS A 99 -8.37 12.70 6.35
C LYS A 99 -7.38 12.75 5.19
N ALA A 100 -6.08 12.59 5.46
CA ALA A 100 -5.08 12.53 4.41
C ALA A 100 -5.27 11.28 3.54
N GLY A 101 -5.45 10.10 4.15
CA GLY A 101 -5.72 8.86 3.43
C GLY A 101 -7.02 8.89 2.62
N GLU A 102 -8.10 9.44 3.16
CA GLU A 102 -9.37 9.62 2.43
C GLU A 102 -9.21 10.54 1.23
N LYS A 103 -8.45 11.62 1.38
CA LYS A 103 -8.15 12.55 0.29
C LYS A 103 -7.33 11.86 -0.80
N GLU A 104 -6.26 11.15 -0.41
CA GLU A 104 -5.40 10.40 -1.34
C GLU A 104 -6.18 9.31 -2.09
N ALA A 105 -7.10 8.61 -1.41
CA ALA A 105 -7.96 7.61 -2.03
C ALA A 105 -8.90 8.22 -3.09
N LYS A 106 -9.49 9.38 -2.78
CA LYS A 106 -10.34 10.11 -3.73
C LYS A 106 -9.54 10.58 -4.95
N GLU A 107 -8.36 11.17 -4.74
CA GLU A 107 -7.48 11.62 -5.83
C GLU A 107 -7.02 10.45 -6.70
N ALA A 108 -6.72 9.29 -6.10
CA ALA A 108 -6.35 8.08 -6.83
C ALA A 108 -7.52 7.54 -7.68
N GLU A 109 -8.75 7.57 -7.17
CA GLU A 109 -9.94 7.18 -7.93
C GLU A 109 -10.17 8.11 -9.14
N GLU A 110 -10.05 9.42 -8.94
CA GLU A 110 -10.16 10.42 -10.01
C GLU A 110 -9.07 10.20 -11.08
N ALA A 111 -7.82 9.98 -10.67
CA ALA A 111 -6.73 9.67 -11.59
C ALA A 111 -6.97 8.37 -12.40
N LEU A 112 -7.49 7.32 -11.77
CA LEU A 112 -7.84 6.08 -12.47
C LEU A 112 -8.95 6.29 -13.51
N ARG A 113 -9.95 7.12 -13.20
CA ARG A 113 -11.01 7.49 -14.15
C ARG A 113 -10.44 8.25 -15.35
N GLU A 114 -9.52 9.18 -15.13
CA GLU A 114 -8.86 9.92 -16.20
C GLU A 114 -7.99 9.03 -17.09
N ILE A 115 -7.21 8.12 -16.50
CA ILE A 115 -6.41 7.13 -17.24
C ILE A 115 -7.32 6.28 -18.12
N ALA A 116 -8.40 5.73 -17.56
CA ALA A 116 -9.35 4.91 -18.30
C ALA A 116 -10.06 5.68 -19.43
N ALA A 117 -10.38 6.98 -19.22
CA ALA A 117 -10.96 7.83 -20.25
C ALA A 117 -9.97 8.08 -21.40
N LYS A 118 -8.70 8.35 -21.09
CA LYS A 118 -7.64 8.54 -22.08
C LYS A 118 -7.40 7.25 -22.87
N GLU A 119 -7.30 6.09 -22.22
CA GLU A 119 -7.12 4.80 -22.92
C GLU A 119 -8.25 4.52 -23.93
N LYS A 120 -9.50 4.83 -23.58
CA LYS A 120 -10.63 4.71 -24.52
C LYS A 120 -10.52 5.66 -25.70
N HIS A 121 -10.09 6.90 -25.47
CA HIS A 121 -9.90 7.89 -26.53
C HIS A 121 -8.77 7.49 -27.49
N TRP A 122 -7.61 7.09 -26.96
CA TRP A 122 -6.49 6.57 -27.76
C TRP A 122 -6.88 5.33 -28.58
N ARG A 123 -7.69 4.44 -28.01
CA ARG A 123 -8.19 3.25 -28.73
C ARG A 123 -9.16 3.61 -29.87
N PHE A 124 -9.89 4.71 -29.74
CA PHE A 124 -10.78 5.21 -30.79
C PHE A 124 -9.99 5.87 -31.93
N GLU A 125 -9.05 6.77 -31.63
CA GLU A 125 -8.22 7.43 -32.66
C GLU A 125 -7.29 6.47 -33.42
N GLY A 126 -6.75 5.44 -32.75
CA GLY A 126 -5.94 4.41 -33.40
C GLY A 126 -6.74 3.51 -34.35
N SER A 127 -8.04 3.32 -34.11
CA SER A 127 -8.95 2.57 -34.98
C SER A 127 -9.31 3.35 -36.25
N ASP A 128 -9.44 4.67 -36.14
CA ASP A 128 -9.80 5.53 -37.28
C ASP A 128 -8.62 5.71 -38.26
N ASN A 129 -7.38 5.63 -37.77
CA ASN A 129 -6.17 5.79 -38.58
C ASN A 129 -5.73 4.51 -39.33
N GLU A 130 -6.30 3.34 -39.00
CA GLU A 130 -6.05 2.07 -39.71
C GLU A 130 -6.97 1.86 -40.94
N THR A 131 -7.97 2.74 -41.15
CA THR A 131 -8.95 2.59 -42.24
C THR A 131 -8.63 3.45 -43.48
N THR A 132 -7.47 4.14 -43.52
CA THR A 132 -7.09 5.04 -44.63
C THR A 132 -5.86 4.61 -45.44
N VAL A 133 -5.65 3.30 -45.61
CA VAL A 133 -4.76 2.76 -46.65
C VAL A 133 -5.55 1.72 -47.45
N GLY A 134 -6.28 2.21 -48.45
CA GLY A 134 -6.98 1.43 -49.47
C GLY A 134 -6.60 1.92 -50.85
#